data_AF-A0A1F6D7F7-F1
#
_entry.id   AF-A0A1F6D7F7-F1
#
_cell.length_a   1.000
_cell.length_b   1.000
_cell.length_c   1.000
_cell.angle_alpha   90.00
_cell.angle_beta   90.00
_cell.angle_gamma   90.00
#
_symmetry.space_group_name_H-M   'P 1'
#
loop_
_entity.id
_entity.type
_entity.pdbx_description
1 polymer ?
#
loop_
_entity_poly.entity_id
_entity_poly.type
_entity_poly.pdbx_seq_one_letter_code
_entity_poly.pdbx_strand_id
1 'polypeptide(L)'
;MLTIANVRRAAQSLKAEGNDVSHARLASRLHLDLAEVRRFVSGINGLEKELDIIVADYSFRGLVYMHAADKLRQRGERVTIAALAKELGIGREGVQNALRRNPERARLLGIVSQGSINLEIRERMYADVIHNLFRRRKPISAAEIARQTSFDKGSIHKDLEKMPGLKDFLKKC
;
A
#
# COMPACT_ATOMS: atom_id res chain seq x y z
N MET A 1 15.98 2.09 32.47
CA MET A 1 17.08 1.68 31.59
C MET A 1 16.65 0.44 30.82
N LEU A 2 16.71 0.50 29.49
CA LEU A 2 16.32 -0.60 28.60
C LEU A 2 17.44 -1.66 28.56
N THR A 3 17.10 -2.89 28.92
CA THR A 3 18.03 -4.03 28.96
C THR A 3 17.38 -5.26 28.34
N ILE A 4 18.19 -6.19 27.81
CA ILE A 4 17.69 -7.45 27.23
C ILE A 4 16.83 -8.21 28.23
N ALA A 5 17.25 -8.26 29.50
CA ALA A 5 16.51 -8.94 30.56
C ALA A 5 15.12 -8.33 30.80
N ASN A 6 15.00 -7.00 30.77
CA ASN A 6 13.72 -6.32 30.96
C ASN A 6 12.79 -6.56 29.76
N VAL A 7 13.32 -6.53 28.54
CA VAL A 7 12.55 -6.83 27.33
C VAL A 7 12.07 -8.29 27.32
N ARG A 8 12.93 -9.25 27.69
CA ARG A 8 12.56 -10.68 27.82
C ARG A 8 11.42 -10.89 28.82
N ARG A 9 11.52 -10.29 30.01
CA ARG A 9 10.46 -10.39 31.03
C ARG A 9 9.15 -9.78 30.55
N ALA A 10 9.19 -8.62 29.90
CA ALA A 10 7.99 -7.99 29.33
C ALA A 10 7.34 -8.87 28.24
N ALA A 11 8.16 -9.45 27.34
CA ALA A 11 7.68 -10.37 26.31
C ALA A 11 7.04 -11.63 26.92
N GLN A 12 7.68 -12.23 27.92
CA GLN A 12 7.14 -13.39 28.63
C GLN A 12 5.82 -13.07 29.35
N SER A 13 5.71 -11.92 30.00
CA SER A 13 4.46 -11.47 30.64
C SER A 13 3.34 -11.31 29.62
N LEU A 14 3.63 -10.71 28.46
CA LEU A 14 2.65 -10.59 27.38
C LEU A 14 2.18 -11.98 26.92
N LYS A 15 3.11 -12.93 26.67
CA LYS A 15 2.76 -14.30 26.28
C LYS A 15 1.92 -15.02 27.34
N ALA A 16 2.26 -14.87 28.62
CA ALA A 16 1.52 -15.48 29.73
C ALA A 16 0.07 -14.96 29.84
N GLU A 17 -0.17 -13.73 29.41
CA GLU A 17 -1.51 -13.12 29.34
C GLU A 17 -2.25 -13.43 28.03
N GLY A 18 -1.70 -14.30 27.17
CA GLY A 18 -2.25 -14.61 25.85
C GLY A 18 -2.12 -13.46 24.85
N ASN A 19 -1.25 -12.48 25.13
CA ASN A 19 -1.01 -11.34 24.26
C ASN A 19 0.15 -11.61 23.30
N ASP A 20 -0.07 -11.27 22.03
CA ASP A 20 1.00 -11.16 21.05
C ASP A 20 2.11 -10.21 21.50
N VAL A 21 3.36 -10.57 21.19
CA VAL A 21 4.53 -9.75 21.48
C VAL A 21 4.82 -8.88 20.27
N SER A 22 4.63 -7.56 20.37
CA SER A 22 4.98 -6.60 19.31
C SER A 22 5.76 -5.43 19.89
N HIS A 23 6.48 -4.68 19.04
CA HIS A 23 7.20 -3.48 19.47
C HIS A 23 6.31 -2.47 20.21
N ALA A 24 5.07 -2.28 19.73
CA ALA A 24 4.10 -1.38 20.37
C ALA A 24 3.65 -1.89 21.74
N ARG A 25 3.42 -3.19 21.89
CA ARG A 25 3.03 -3.78 23.17
C ARG A 25 4.19 -3.83 24.16
N LEU A 26 5.41 -4.08 23.69
CA LEU A 26 6.62 -3.97 24.51
C LEU A 26 6.85 -2.55 24.99
N ALA A 27 6.72 -1.54 24.10
CA ALA A 27 6.80 -0.14 24.47
C ALA A 27 5.75 0.26 25.51
N SER A 28 4.50 -0.15 25.28
CA SER A 28 3.40 0.08 26.24
C SER A 28 3.66 -0.59 27.60
N ARG A 29 4.15 -1.83 27.61
CA ARG A 29 4.43 -2.60 28.83
C ARG A 29 5.62 -2.07 29.61
N LEU A 30 6.64 -1.58 28.90
CA LEU A 30 7.85 -1.03 29.50
C LEU A 30 7.70 0.46 29.87
N HIS A 31 6.59 1.09 29.48
CA HIS A 31 6.36 2.53 29.61
C HIS A 31 7.47 3.35 28.95
N LEU A 32 7.89 2.93 27.76
CA LEU A 32 8.96 3.55 26.98
C LEU A 32 8.45 4.00 25.61
N ASP A 33 9.24 4.85 24.96
CA ASP A 33 8.95 5.27 23.59
C ASP A 33 9.08 4.11 22.59
N LEU A 34 8.19 4.07 21.61
CA LEU A 34 8.17 3.01 20.59
C LEU A 34 9.45 3.00 19.74
N ALA A 35 9.97 4.16 19.37
CA ALA A 35 11.18 4.25 18.56
C ALA A 35 12.42 3.82 19.35
N GLU A 36 12.46 4.12 20.66
CA GLU A 36 13.50 3.64 21.57
C GLU A 36 13.52 2.11 21.66
N VAL A 37 12.36 1.49 21.92
CA VAL A 37 12.24 0.02 22.01
C VAL A 37 12.59 -0.65 20.68
N ARG A 38 12.14 -0.09 19.55
CA ARG A 38 12.53 -0.59 18.21
C ARG A 38 14.03 -0.56 17.98
N ARG A 39 14.66 0.60 18.21
CA ARG A 39 16.09 0.76 17.94
C ARG A 39 16.91 -0.21 18.78
N PHE A 40 16.52 -0.41 20.02
CA PHE A 40 17.18 -1.36 20.91
C PHE A 40 16.99 -2.81 20.45
N VAL A 41 15.75 -3.23 20.20
CA VAL A 41 15.43 -4.62 19.83
C VAL A 41 16.04 -4.99 18.48
N SER A 42 15.87 -4.15 17.46
CA SER A 42 16.41 -4.40 16.12
C SER A 42 17.94 -4.21 16.06
N GLY A 43 18.54 -3.53 17.04
CA GLY A 43 20.00 -3.36 17.15
C GLY A 43 20.72 -4.59 17.72
N ILE A 44 19.98 -5.58 18.24
CA ILE A 44 20.54 -6.79 18.85
C ILE A 44 20.25 -7.98 17.94
N ASN A 45 21.31 -8.56 17.38
CA ASN A 45 21.21 -9.68 16.45
C ASN A 45 20.42 -10.85 17.05
N GLY A 46 19.35 -11.26 16.36
CA GLY A 46 18.55 -12.42 16.71
C GLY A 46 17.51 -12.21 17.82
N LEU A 47 17.49 -11.05 18.49
CA LEU A 47 16.60 -10.82 19.63
C LEU A 47 15.11 -10.79 19.22
N GLU A 48 14.79 -10.25 18.05
CA GLU A 48 13.43 -10.27 17.51
C GLU A 48 12.88 -11.70 17.35
N LYS A 49 13.71 -12.57 16.77
CA LYS A 49 13.37 -13.99 16.56
C LYS A 49 13.30 -14.75 17.88
N GLU A 50 14.22 -14.49 18.79
CA GLU A 50 14.26 -15.11 20.13
C GLU A 50 12.98 -14.80 20.92
N LEU A 51 12.55 -13.54 20.89
CA LEU A 51 11.37 -13.09 21.64
C LEU A 51 10.06 -13.48 20.96
N ASP A 52 10.11 -14.07 19.76
CA ASP A 52 8.97 -14.25 18.88
C ASP A 52 8.19 -12.94 18.74
N ILE A 53 8.93 -11.84 18.60
CA ILE A 53 8.31 -10.56 18.34
C ILE A 53 7.63 -10.73 17.01
N ILE A 54 6.31 -10.50 17.00
CA ILE A 54 5.57 -10.14 15.81
C ILE A 54 6.12 -8.80 15.38
N VAL A 55 7.28 -8.87 14.73
CA VAL A 55 7.67 -7.93 13.71
C VAL A 55 6.56 -8.15 12.73
N ALA A 56 5.61 -7.21 12.66
CA ALA A 56 4.69 -7.17 11.54
C ALA A 56 5.57 -7.37 10.32
N ASP A 57 5.56 -8.58 9.75
CA ASP A 57 6.65 -8.98 8.89
C ASP A 57 6.58 -8.01 7.72
N TYR A 58 7.58 -7.14 7.63
CA TYR A 58 7.59 -6.13 6.58
C TYR A 58 7.73 -6.82 5.21
N SER A 59 8.04 -8.12 5.19
CA SER A 59 7.95 -9.02 4.04
C SER A 59 6.51 -9.21 3.55
N PHE A 60 5.50 -9.11 4.44
CA PHE A 60 4.07 -9.12 4.10
C PHE A 60 3.34 -7.86 4.59
N ARG A 61 3.90 -6.68 4.29
CA ARG A 61 3.21 -5.37 4.43
C ARG A 61 1.75 -5.39 3.92
N GLY A 62 1.38 -6.28 3.01
CA GLY A 62 -0.01 -6.45 2.57
C GLY A 62 -0.97 -6.86 3.68
N LEU A 63 -0.59 -7.82 4.52
CA LEU A 63 -1.44 -8.35 5.60
C LEU A 63 -1.71 -7.31 6.68
N VAL A 64 -0.71 -6.46 6.99
CA VAL A 64 -0.85 -5.36 7.95
C VAL A 64 -1.91 -4.36 7.50
N TYR A 65 -1.87 -3.97 6.23
CA TYR A 65 -2.84 -3.04 5.67
C TYR A 65 -4.22 -3.69 5.54
N MET A 66 -4.29 -4.99 5.19
CA MET A 66 -5.54 -5.75 5.12
C MET A 66 -6.22 -5.82 6.49
N HIS A 67 -5.46 -6.17 7.53
CA HIS A 67 -5.98 -6.23 8.89
C HIS A 67 -6.48 -4.87 9.40
N ALA A 68 -5.76 -3.78 9.10
CA ALA A 68 -6.20 -2.43 9.43
C ALA A 68 -7.49 -2.04 8.66
N ALA A 69 -7.58 -2.39 7.38
CA ALA A 69 -8.80 -2.18 6.60
C ALA A 69 -9.99 -2.99 7.14
N ASP A 70 -9.77 -4.23 7.55
CA ASP A 70 -10.83 -5.07 8.13
C ASP A 70 -11.31 -4.54 9.47
N LYS A 71 -10.41 -4.04 10.34
CA LYS A 71 -10.80 -3.35 11.57
C LYS A 71 -11.66 -2.11 11.32
N LEU A 72 -11.33 -1.33 10.29
CA LEU A 72 -12.15 -0.18 9.89
C LEU A 72 -13.52 -0.63 9.38
N ARG A 73 -13.57 -1.66 8.52
CA ARG A 73 -14.83 -2.24 8.01
C ARG A 73 -15.71 -2.77 9.13
N GLN A 74 -15.14 -3.47 10.11
CA GLN A 74 -15.87 -3.98 11.28
C GLN A 74 -16.49 -2.85 12.12
N ARG A 75 -15.87 -1.67 12.15
CA ARG A 75 -16.42 -0.46 12.76
C ARG A 75 -17.42 0.29 11.88
N GLY A 76 -17.67 -0.19 10.65
CA GLY A 76 -18.49 0.51 9.65
C GLY A 76 -17.79 1.74 9.04
N GLU A 77 -16.49 1.92 9.29
CA GLU A 77 -15.72 3.04 8.77
C GLU A 77 -15.25 2.78 7.33
N ARG A 78 -15.22 3.84 6.51
CA ARG A 78 -14.66 3.75 5.16
C ARG A 78 -13.14 3.61 5.20
N VAL A 79 -12.63 2.64 4.46
CA VAL A 79 -11.19 2.40 4.28
C VAL A 79 -10.61 3.48 3.37
N THR A 80 -10.03 4.52 3.97
CA THR A 80 -9.35 5.62 3.27
C THR A 80 -7.88 5.69 3.65
N ILE A 81 -7.05 6.39 2.87
CA ILE A 81 -5.64 6.65 3.23
C ILE A 81 -5.53 7.28 4.62
N ALA A 82 -6.41 8.24 4.93
CA ALA A 82 -6.41 8.91 6.23
C ALA A 82 -6.81 7.98 7.38
N ALA A 83 -7.84 7.14 7.17
CA ALA A 83 -8.28 6.18 8.17
C ALA A 83 -7.22 5.09 8.41
N LEU A 84 -6.58 4.59 7.35
CA LEU A 84 -5.48 3.64 7.46
C LEU A 84 -4.25 4.25 8.13
N ALA A 85 -3.89 5.49 7.80
CA ALA A 85 -2.79 6.19 8.45
C ALA A 85 -3.02 6.30 9.97
N LYS A 86 -4.26 6.64 10.37
CA LYS A 86 -4.68 6.70 11.76
C LYS A 86 -4.65 5.32 12.43
N GLU A 87 -5.21 4.30 11.79
CA GLU A 87 -5.27 2.93 12.33
C GLU A 87 -3.89 2.27 12.45
N LEU A 88 -2.98 2.58 11.52
CA LEU A 88 -1.62 2.04 11.48
C LEU A 88 -0.60 2.87 12.28
N GLY A 89 -0.98 4.06 12.77
CA GLY A 89 -0.08 4.96 13.48
C GLY A 89 1.09 5.47 12.62
N ILE A 90 0.89 5.61 11.31
CA ILE A 90 1.92 6.09 10.37
C ILE A 90 1.44 7.32 9.59
N GLY A 91 2.38 8.09 9.04
CA GLY A 91 2.05 9.26 8.22
C GLY A 91 1.28 8.90 6.94
N ARG A 92 0.41 9.81 6.49
CA ARG A 92 -0.39 9.65 5.25
C ARG A 92 0.48 9.41 4.02
N GLU A 93 1.62 10.10 3.91
CA GLU A 93 2.61 9.85 2.84
C GLU A 93 3.19 8.43 2.89
N GLY A 94 3.38 7.87 4.09
CA GLY A 94 3.86 6.50 4.26
C GLY A 94 2.86 5.48 3.70
N VAL A 95 1.57 5.66 3.99
CA VAL A 95 0.47 4.87 3.40
C VAL A 95 0.44 5.04 1.88
N GLN A 96 0.46 6.28 1.40
CA GLN A 96 0.37 6.58 -0.03
C GLN A 96 1.54 5.98 -0.82
N ASN A 97 2.77 6.10 -0.30
CA ASN A 97 3.96 5.51 -0.91
C ASN A 97 3.91 3.97 -0.88
N ALA A 98 3.37 3.37 0.19
CA ALA A 98 3.21 1.92 0.27
C ALA A 98 2.21 1.39 -0.77
N LEU A 99 1.10 2.10 -0.97
CA LEU A 99 0.08 1.77 -1.97
C LEU A 99 0.57 2.01 -3.40
N ARG A 100 1.30 3.10 -3.66
CA ARG A 100 1.93 3.35 -4.97
C ARG A 100 2.93 2.28 -5.37
N ARG A 101 3.74 1.80 -4.41
CA ARG A 101 4.70 0.70 -4.66
C ARG A 101 4.01 -0.65 -4.89
N ASN A 102 2.74 -0.80 -4.50
CA ASN A 102 2.00 -2.06 -4.57
C ASN A 102 0.52 -1.80 -4.92
N PRO A 103 0.21 -1.44 -6.18
CA PRO A 103 -1.14 -1.03 -6.59
C PRO A 103 -2.20 -2.11 -6.37
N GLU A 104 -1.84 -3.40 -6.45
CA GLU A 104 -2.74 -4.52 -6.13
C GLU A 104 -3.25 -4.49 -4.67
N ARG A 105 -2.47 -3.93 -3.73
CA ARG A 105 -2.94 -3.75 -2.35
C ARG A 105 -3.99 -2.66 -2.25
N ALA A 106 -3.83 -1.57 -2.98
CA ALA A 106 -4.82 -0.50 -3.01
C ALA A 106 -6.18 -1.01 -3.55
N ARG A 107 -6.13 -1.97 -4.49
CA ARG A 107 -7.31 -2.71 -4.98
C ARG A 107 -7.94 -3.59 -3.91
N LEU A 108 -7.18 -4.47 -3.26
CA LEU A 108 -7.68 -5.36 -2.20
C LEU A 108 -8.31 -4.60 -1.01
N LEU A 109 -7.76 -3.42 -0.72
CA LEU A 109 -8.22 -2.58 0.37
C LEU A 109 -9.41 -1.68 -0.01
N GLY A 110 -9.76 -1.59 -1.30
CA GLY A 110 -10.85 -0.74 -1.80
C GLY A 110 -10.60 0.76 -1.61
N ILE A 111 -9.31 1.17 -1.55
CA ILE A 111 -8.92 2.56 -1.26
C ILE A 111 -8.98 3.44 -2.51
N VAL A 112 -8.75 2.85 -3.68
CA VAL A 112 -8.96 3.51 -4.97
C VAL A 112 -10.41 3.34 -5.37
N SER A 113 -11.05 4.42 -5.84
CA SER A 113 -12.40 4.30 -6.40
C SER A 113 -12.39 3.29 -7.55
N GLN A 114 -13.46 2.52 -7.73
CA GLN A 114 -13.60 1.62 -8.87
C GLN A 114 -13.38 2.36 -10.20
N GLY A 115 -13.77 3.65 -10.26
CA GLY A 115 -13.50 4.52 -11.40
C GLY A 115 -12.01 4.76 -11.67
N SER A 116 -11.20 4.94 -10.62
CA SER A 116 -9.74 5.10 -10.72
C SER A 116 -9.06 3.79 -11.16
N ILE A 117 -9.55 2.65 -10.68
CA ILE A 117 -9.05 1.32 -11.09
C ILE A 117 -9.35 1.08 -12.58
N ASN A 118 -10.59 1.36 -12.99
CA ASN A 118 -10.99 1.23 -14.39
C ASN A 118 -10.17 2.16 -15.29
N LEU A 119 -9.84 3.37 -14.82
CA LEU A 119 -9.00 4.31 -15.54
C LEU A 119 -7.56 3.79 -15.75
N GLU A 120 -6.91 3.25 -14.72
CA GLU A 120 -5.55 2.65 -14.85
C GLU A 120 -5.51 1.41 -15.75
N ILE A 121 -6.55 0.58 -15.71
CA ILE A 121 -6.65 -0.58 -16.62
C ILE A 121 -6.73 -0.08 -18.07
N ARG A 122 -7.58 0.93 -18.31
CA ARG A 122 -7.70 1.56 -19.62
C ARG A 122 -6.41 2.26 -20.05
N GLU A 123 -5.68 2.90 -19.14
CA GLU A 123 -4.38 3.51 -19.43
C GLU A 123 -3.38 2.49 -19.98
N ARG A 124 -3.25 1.33 -19.33
CA ARG A 124 -2.39 0.25 -19.83
C ARG A 124 -2.84 -0.27 -21.19
N MET A 125 -4.13 -0.52 -21.36
CA MET A 125 -4.67 -0.95 -22.66
C MET A 125 -4.39 0.06 -23.76
N TYR A 126 -4.59 1.35 -23.50
CA TYR A 126 -4.30 2.41 -24.47
C TYR A 126 -2.80 2.48 -24.77
N ALA A 127 -1.94 2.36 -23.75
CA ALA A 127 -0.49 2.35 -23.95
C ALA A 127 -0.05 1.20 -24.88
N ASP A 128 -0.58 -0.01 -24.69
CA ASP A 128 -0.26 -1.18 -25.53
C ASP A 128 -0.74 -0.98 -26.97
N VAL A 129 -1.94 -0.45 -27.16
CA VAL A 129 -2.48 -0.14 -28.50
C VAL A 129 -1.67 0.96 -29.18
N ILE A 130 -1.35 2.04 -28.46
CA ILE A 130 -0.51 3.14 -28.96
C ILE A 130 0.87 2.61 -29.37
N HIS A 131 1.49 1.76 -28.56
CA HIS A 131 2.77 1.15 -28.86
C HIS A 131 2.72 0.26 -30.11
N ASN A 132 1.66 -0.53 -30.27
CA ASN A 132 1.43 -1.35 -31.46
C ASN A 132 1.21 -0.50 -32.72
N LEU A 133 0.47 0.60 -32.62
CA LEU A 133 0.27 1.54 -33.73
C LEU A 133 1.58 2.22 -34.14
N PHE A 134 2.34 2.67 -33.15
CA PHE A 134 3.67 3.25 -33.35
C PHE A 134 4.61 2.26 -34.07
N ARG A 135 4.70 1.02 -33.59
CA ARG A 135 5.52 -0.04 -34.20
C ARG A 135 5.11 -0.35 -35.64
N ARG A 136 3.81 -0.29 -35.94
CA ARG A 136 3.25 -0.52 -37.28
C ARG A 136 3.26 0.71 -38.19
N ARG A 137 3.82 1.85 -37.72
CA ARG A 137 3.81 3.14 -38.41
C ARG A 137 2.40 3.58 -38.84
N LYS A 138 1.40 3.24 -38.03
CA LYS A 138 0.01 3.66 -38.24
C LYS A 138 -0.27 4.98 -37.51
N PRO A 139 -1.23 5.79 -37.99
CA PRO A 139 -1.62 7.02 -37.30
C PRO A 139 -2.10 6.74 -35.88
N ILE A 140 -1.52 7.43 -34.90
CA ILE A 140 -1.92 7.28 -33.50
C ILE A 140 -2.96 8.35 -33.18
N SER A 141 -4.23 7.96 -33.17
CA SER A 141 -5.34 8.87 -32.88
C SER A 141 -6.36 8.19 -31.97
N ALA A 142 -7.17 8.98 -31.25
CA ALA A 142 -8.26 8.44 -30.44
C ALA A 142 -9.24 7.57 -31.25
N ALA A 143 -9.42 7.86 -32.55
CA ALA A 143 -10.24 7.04 -33.44
C ALA A 143 -9.59 5.69 -33.74
N GLU A 144 -8.27 5.65 -33.92
CA GLU A 144 -7.56 4.40 -34.18
C GLU A 144 -7.42 3.54 -32.91
N ILE A 145 -7.26 4.17 -31.75
CA ILE A 145 -7.32 3.48 -30.45
C ILE A 145 -8.72 2.90 -30.22
N ALA A 146 -9.79 3.64 -30.56
CA ALA A 146 -11.16 3.13 -30.49
C ALA A 146 -11.38 1.90 -31.38
N ARG A 147 -10.78 1.86 -32.58
CA ARG A 147 -10.90 0.70 -33.48
C ARG A 147 -10.22 -0.57 -32.94
N GLN A 148 -9.21 -0.40 -32.08
CA GLN A 148 -8.46 -1.53 -31.50
C GLN A 148 -8.87 -1.84 -30.05
N THR A 149 -9.87 -1.14 -29.53
CA THR A 149 -10.41 -1.36 -28.19
C THR A 149 -11.94 -1.45 -28.26
N SER A 150 -12.58 -1.84 -27.15
CA SER A 150 -14.04 -1.88 -27.06
C SER A 150 -14.66 -0.55 -26.62
N PHE A 151 -13.86 0.53 -26.59
CA PHE A 151 -14.28 1.83 -26.06
C PHE A 151 -14.58 2.82 -27.18
N ASP A 152 -15.59 3.65 -26.98
CA ASP A 152 -15.93 4.71 -27.93
C ASP A 152 -14.90 5.86 -27.88
N LYS A 153 -14.80 6.59 -28.99
CA LYS A 153 -13.86 7.71 -29.16
C LYS A 153 -14.02 8.79 -28.09
N GLY A 154 -15.25 9.06 -27.63
CA GLY A 154 -15.54 10.09 -26.64
C GLY A 154 -15.03 9.71 -25.25
N SER A 155 -15.23 8.46 -24.84
CA SER A 155 -14.68 7.91 -23.59
C SER A 155 -13.16 7.93 -23.58
N ILE A 156 -12.52 7.54 -24.69
CA ILE A 156 -11.05 7.57 -24.82
C ILE A 156 -10.52 9.00 -24.70
N HIS A 157 -11.18 9.99 -25.30
CA HIS A 157 -10.77 11.38 -25.19
C HIS A 157 -10.78 11.87 -23.74
N LYS A 158 -11.89 11.62 -23.03
CA LYS A 158 -12.05 11.97 -21.60
C LYS A 158 -11.04 11.25 -20.70
N ASP A 159 -10.71 10.02 -21.03
CA ASP A 159 -9.71 9.25 -20.29
C ASP A 159 -8.29 9.79 -20.53
N LEU A 160 -7.92 10.10 -21.78
CA LEU A 160 -6.62 10.66 -22.13
C LEU A 160 -6.36 12.02 -21.48
N GLU A 161 -7.39 12.83 -21.28
CA GLU A 161 -7.28 14.08 -20.51
C GLU A 161 -6.85 13.85 -19.06
N LYS A 162 -7.18 12.68 -18.49
CA LYS A 162 -6.82 12.28 -17.13
C LYS A 162 -5.51 11.48 -17.08
N MET A 163 -4.87 11.21 -18.23
CA MET A 163 -3.64 10.44 -18.38
C MET A 163 -2.55 11.30 -19.04
N PRO A 164 -1.95 12.26 -18.30
CA PRO A 164 -1.02 13.24 -18.88
C PRO A 164 0.19 12.59 -19.57
N GLY A 165 0.69 11.46 -19.06
CA GLY A 165 1.81 10.74 -19.67
C GLY A 165 1.51 10.26 -21.10
N LEU A 166 0.32 9.67 -21.32
CA LEU A 166 -0.11 9.25 -22.65
C LEU A 166 -0.46 10.46 -23.54
N LYS A 167 -1.11 11.48 -22.98
CA LYS A 167 -1.45 12.70 -23.71
C LYS A 167 -0.21 13.41 -24.27
N ASP A 168 0.85 13.49 -23.48
CA ASP A 168 2.10 14.13 -23.89
C ASP A 168 2.88 13.28 -24.90
N PHE A 169 2.82 11.96 -24.79
CA PHE A 169 3.36 11.06 -25.81
C PHE A 169 2.66 11.25 -27.16
N LEU A 170 1.33 11.33 -27.17
CA LEU A 170 0.53 11.54 -28.38
C LEU A 170 0.80 12.88 -29.07
N LYS A 171 1.24 13.91 -28.35
CA LYS A 171 1.65 15.19 -28.95
C LYS A 171 3.01 15.13 -29.64
N LYS A 172 3.83 14.12 -29.32
CA LYS A 172 5.19 13.94 -29.85
C LYS A 172 5.26 12.98 -31.03
N CYS A 173 4.21 12.19 -31.24
CA CYS A 173 4.04 11.29 -32.39
C CYS A 173 3.30 12.01 -33.52
#